data_AF-A0A942TNK5-F1
#
_entry.id   AF-A0A942TNK5-F1
#
_cell.length_a   1.000
_cell.length_b   1.000
_cell.length_c   1.000
_cell.angle_alpha   90.00
_cell.angle_beta   90.00
_cell.angle_gamma   90.00
#
_symmetry.space_group_name_H-M   'P 1'
#
loop_
_entity.id
_entity.type
_entity.pdbx_description
1 polymer ?
#
loop_
_entity_poly.entity_id
_entity_poly.type
_entity_poly.pdbx_seq_one_letter_code
_entity_poly.pdbx_strand_id
1 'polypeptide(L)'
;MHKISGEPSNLNAFERFAKKSVWPAYAGCVWALLYAVFVRFLEATGGGIISTYGQMEDPEALAMASYIAGVAIMFCGFCLLGLVRPWGKKVPQWIPLIGEKNIHPLVLLTPTLLGTAFLLAHAVSGMLTKAFFLAGIITIDFPGWAELNTRSLALWDLFFYEPWFLIMGLLAGLSAAHYALTSAIRLTVIKRFTIYYLLFVLLLIILFVVGTIVKF
;
A
#
# COMPACT_ATOMS: atom_id res chain seq x y z
N MET A 1 -38.15 4.60 -24.07
CA MET A 1 -37.00 4.15 -23.25
C MET A 1 -35.79 5.01 -23.64
N HIS A 2 -35.55 6.08 -22.88
CA HIS A 2 -34.60 7.13 -23.25
C HIS A 2 -33.16 6.64 -23.03
N LYS A 3 -32.43 6.38 -24.11
CA LYS A 3 -31.00 6.07 -24.07
C LYS A 3 -30.30 7.36 -23.64
N ILE A 4 -29.78 7.41 -22.42
CA ILE A 4 -28.91 8.51 -21.97
C ILE A 4 -27.63 8.40 -22.81
N SER A 5 -27.59 9.21 -23.87
CA SER A 5 -26.43 9.51 -24.68
C SER A 5 -25.38 10.22 -23.83
N GLY A 6 -24.24 9.58 -23.56
CA GLY A 6 -23.14 10.27 -22.88
C GLY A 6 -21.99 9.44 -22.32
N GLU A 7 -22.00 8.10 -22.38
CA GLU A 7 -20.79 7.36 -22.03
C GLU A 7 -19.76 7.50 -23.16
N PRO A 8 -18.56 8.05 -22.90
CA PRO A 8 -17.53 8.15 -23.92
C PRO A 8 -17.15 6.72 -24.35
N SER A 9 -17.33 6.44 -25.64
CA SER A 9 -17.04 5.18 -26.33
C SER A 9 -15.56 4.75 -26.30
N ASN A 10 -14.72 5.39 -25.47
CA ASN A 10 -13.25 5.32 -25.50
C ASN A 10 -12.61 4.72 -24.24
N LEU A 11 -13.41 4.15 -23.33
CA LEU A 11 -12.87 3.43 -22.16
C LEU A 11 -12.45 2.02 -22.57
N ASN A 12 -11.23 1.60 -22.22
CA ASN A 12 -10.79 0.21 -22.39
C ASN A 12 -11.42 -0.71 -21.32
N ALA A 13 -11.16 -2.03 -21.41
CA ALA A 13 -11.74 -3.00 -20.49
C ALA A 13 -11.36 -2.73 -19.01
N PHE A 14 -10.10 -2.39 -18.76
CA PHE A 14 -9.61 -2.07 -17.42
C PHE A 14 -10.26 -0.81 -16.86
N GLU A 15 -10.37 0.26 -17.66
CA GLU A 15 -10.97 1.53 -17.22
C GLU A 15 -12.44 1.36 -16.87
N ARG A 16 -13.19 0.57 -17.65
CA ARG A 16 -14.59 0.24 -17.34
C ARG A 16 -14.71 -0.55 -16.04
N PHE A 17 -13.80 -1.50 -15.81
CA PHE A 17 -13.74 -2.27 -14.57
C PHE A 17 -13.40 -1.36 -13.38
N ALA A 18 -12.28 -0.64 -13.42
CA ALA A 18 -11.82 0.24 -12.35
C ALA A 18 -12.85 1.32 -11.98
N LYS A 19 -13.52 1.91 -12.97
CA LYS A 19 -14.57 2.92 -12.75
C LYS A 19 -15.76 2.35 -11.92
N LYS A 20 -16.04 1.06 -11.99
CA LYS A 20 -17.13 0.39 -11.22
C LYS A 20 -16.66 -0.25 -9.91
N SER A 21 -15.36 -0.49 -9.78
CA SER A 21 -14.77 -1.19 -8.63
C SER A 21 -14.56 -0.27 -7.43
N VAL A 22 -15.60 -0.08 -6.62
CA VAL A 22 -15.49 0.57 -5.29
C VAL A 22 -15.00 -0.38 -4.20
N TRP A 23 -15.19 -1.69 -4.40
CA TRP A 23 -14.84 -2.74 -3.45
C TRP A 23 -13.36 -2.75 -3.02
N PRO A 24 -12.35 -2.38 -3.85
CA PRO A 24 -10.95 -2.41 -3.44
C PRO A 24 -10.66 -1.45 -2.28
N ALA A 25 -11.41 -0.35 -2.15
CA ALA A 25 -11.23 0.59 -1.05
C ALA A 25 -11.72 -0.02 0.28
N TYR A 26 -12.87 -0.70 0.25
CA TYR A 26 -13.40 -1.41 1.42
C TYR A 26 -12.51 -2.59 1.80
N ALA A 27 -12.14 -3.41 0.82
CA ALA A 27 -11.24 -4.54 1.03
C ALA A 27 -9.88 -4.06 1.53
N GLY A 28 -9.31 -3.00 0.96
CA GLY A 28 -8.05 -2.40 1.39
C GLY A 28 -8.11 -1.84 2.81
N CYS A 29 -9.21 -1.21 3.21
CA CYS A 29 -9.41 -0.76 4.59
C CYS A 29 -9.42 -1.95 5.56
N VAL A 30 -10.17 -3.02 5.25
CA VAL A 30 -10.20 -4.23 6.09
C VAL A 30 -8.83 -4.90 6.13
N TRP A 31 -8.16 -5.01 4.98
CA TRP A 31 -6.82 -5.60 4.86
C TRP A 31 -5.78 -4.85 5.68
N ALA A 32 -5.82 -3.51 5.67
CA ALA A 32 -4.95 -2.67 6.50
C ALA A 32 -5.25 -2.83 8.00
N LEU A 33 -6.53 -2.92 8.39
CA LEU A 33 -6.93 -3.15 9.78
C LEU A 33 -6.46 -4.52 10.29
N LEU A 34 -6.66 -5.57 9.49
CA LEU A 34 -6.18 -6.92 9.82
C LEU A 34 -4.66 -6.91 10.03
N TYR A 35 -3.90 -6.21 9.18
CA TYR A 35 -2.46 -6.09 9.36
C TYR A 35 -2.06 -5.32 10.60
N ALA A 36 -2.68 -4.15 10.81
CA ALA A 36 -2.40 -3.30 11.95
C ALA A 36 -2.64 -4.05 13.26
N VAL A 37 -3.74 -4.80 13.36
CA VAL A 37 -4.07 -5.57 14.56
C VAL A 37 -3.19 -6.81 14.69
N PHE A 38 -3.25 -7.73 13.73
CA PHE A 38 -2.65 -9.07 13.88
C PHE A 38 -1.15 -9.12 13.67
N VAL A 39 -0.58 -8.15 12.95
CA VAL A 39 0.88 -8.08 12.78
C VAL A 39 1.44 -7.02 13.72
N ARG A 40 1.00 -5.76 13.59
CA ARG A 40 1.70 -4.65 14.24
C ARG A 40 1.39 -4.46 15.72
N PHE A 41 0.12 -4.50 16.11
CA PHE A 41 -0.25 -4.33 17.51
C PHE A 41 0.07 -5.56 18.35
N LEU A 42 -0.03 -6.78 17.80
CA LEU A 42 0.47 -7.98 18.49
C LEU A 42 1.99 -7.96 18.66
N GLU A 43 2.73 -7.45 17.67
CA GLU A 43 4.18 -7.26 17.83
C GLU A 43 4.50 -6.19 18.88
N ALA A 44 3.71 -5.12 18.94
CA ALA A 44 3.86 -4.08 19.95
C ALA A 44 3.66 -4.58 21.38
N THR A 45 2.95 -5.69 21.59
CA THR A 45 2.82 -6.32 22.92
C THR A 45 3.97 -7.28 23.25
N GLY A 46 4.95 -7.45 22.36
CA GLY A 46 6.08 -8.38 22.53
C GLY A 46 5.72 -9.85 22.29
N GLY A 47 4.52 -10.14 21.76
CA GLY A 47 4.01 -11.49 21.50
C GLY A 47 3.69 -11.73 20.02
N GLY A 48 4.24 -10.92 19.12
CA GLY A 48 3.97 -11.01 17.70
C GLY A 48 4.84 -12.04 16.98
N ILE A 49 4.56 -12.26 15.70
CA ILE A 49 5.19 -13.33 14.92
C ILE A 49 6.72 -13.13 14.82
N ILE A 50 7.20 -11.89 14.84
CA ILE A 50 8.63 -11.57 14.74
C ILE A 50 9.39 -12.06 15.99
N SER A 51 8.80 -11.89 17.19
CA SER A 51 9.32 -12.44 18.45
C SER A 51 9.48 -13.96 18.48
N THR A 52 8.73 -14.70 17.66
CA THR A 52 8.88 -16.17 17.52
C THR A 52 10.14 -16.59 16.76
N TYR A 53 10.71 -15.70 15.95
CA TYR A 53 11.87 -16.01 15.10
C TYR A 53 13.18 -15.46 15.64
N GLY A 54 13.14 -14.59 16.65
CA GLY A 54 14.33 -14.03 17.27
C GLY A 54 14.04 -13.01 18.36
N GLN A 55 15.11 -12.50 18.97
CA GLN A 55 15.06 -11.45 19.97
C GLN A 55 15.85 -10.23 19.49
N MET A 56 15.23 -9.06 19.56
CA MET A 56 15.91 -7.78 19.30
C MET A 56 16.82 -7.39 20.45
N GLU A 57 17.88 -6.65 20.14
CA GLU A 57 18.74 -6.02 21.16
C GLU A 57 17.98 -4.99 22.01
N ASP A 58 17.03 -4.27 21.40
CA ASP A 58 16.13 -3.33 22.07
C ASP A 58 14.66 -3.68 21.78
N PRO A 59 14.03 -4.53 22.61
CA PRO A 59 12.64 -4.93 22.47
C PRO A 59 11.65 -3.78 22.64
N GLU A 60 11.96 -2.77 23.46
CA GLU A 60 11.08 -1.63 23.72
C GLU A 60 10.99 -0.71 22.49
N ALA A 61 12.13 -0.46 21.83
CA ALA A 61 12.16 0.28 20.57
C ALA A 61 11.36 -0.43 19.46
N LEU A 62 11.48 -1.76 19.35
CA LEU A 62 10.69 -2.53 18.38
C LEU A 62 9.19 -2.43 18.68
N ALA A 63 8.80 -2.53 19.96
CA ALA A 63 7.41 -2.44 20.38
C ALA A 63 6.80 -1.08 20.02
N MET A 64 7.51 0.02 20.33
CA MET A 64 7.08 1.37 20.00
C MET A 64 6.99 1.58 18.48
N ALA A 65 8.01 1.15 17.72
CA ALA A 65 8.00 1.25 16.26
C ALA A 65 6.82 0.47 15.66
N SER A 66 6.53 -0.72 16.16
CA SER A 66 5.41 -1.55 15.72
C SER A 66 4.06 -0.90 16.05
N TYR A 67 3.92 -0.30 17.24
CA TYR A 67 2.72 0.45 17.60
C TYR A 67 2.46 1.64 16.65
N ILE A 68 3.48 2.48 16.44
CA ILE A 68 3.39 3.65 15.55
C ILE A 68 3.05 3.20 14.13
N ALA A 69 3.72 2.16 13.62
CA ALA A 69 3.44 1.60 12.31
C ALA A 69 2.00 1.07 12.21
N GLY A 70 1.49 0.38 13.24
CA GLY A 70 0.11 -0.10 13.30
C GLY A 70 -0.91 1.03 13.21
N VAL A 71 -0.72 2.12 13.97
CA VAL A 71 -1.58 3.32 13.91
C VAL A 71 -1.54 3.96 12.53
N ALA A 72 -0.34 4.14 11.96
CA ALA A 72 -0.19 4.74 10.63
C ALA A 72 -0.86 3.90 9.54
N ILE A 73 -0.72 2.56 9.57
CA ILE A 73 -1.35 1.66 8.60
C ILE A 73 -2.86 1.68 8.73
N MET A 74 -3.38 1.66 9.95
CA MET A 74 -4.82 1.77 10.22
C MET A 74 -5.38 3.10 9.66
N PHE A 75 -4.68 4.21 9.89
CA PHE A 75 -5.06 5.51 9.33
C PHE A 75 -5.10 5.49 7.79
N CYS A 76 -4.04 4.97 7.15
CA CYS A 76 -4.01 4.78 5.70
C CYS A 76 -5.17 3.91 5.18
N GLY A 77 -5.52 2.85 5.92
CA GLY A 77 -6.69 2.01 5.63
C GLY A 77 -7.99 2.81 5.62
N PHE A 78 -8.22 3.64 6.64
CA PHE A 78 -9.39 4.52 6.67
C PHE A 78 -9.38 5.58 5.57
N CYS A 79 -8.21 6.12 5.20
CA CYS A 79 -8.09 7.06 4.09
C CYS A 79 -8.56 6.47 2.76
N LEU A 80 -8.44 5.16 2.53
CA LEU A 80 -8.98 4.52 1.33
C LEU A 80 -10.50 4.65 1.22
N LEU A 81 -11.22 4.68 2.34
CA LEU A 81 -12.68 4.89 2.33
C LEU A 81 -13.03 6.28 1.78
N GLY A 82 -12.16 7.27 1.98
CA GLY A 82 -12.28 8.60 1.39
C GLY A 82 -12.29 8.57 -0.15
N LEU A 83 -11.63 7.59 -0.78
CA LEU A 83 -11.58 7.46 -2.24
C LEU A 83 -12.90 6.98 -2.86
N VAL A 84 -13.85 6.47 -2.07
CA VAL A 84 -15.13 5.94 -2.58
C VAL A 84 -16.36 6.62 -2.00
N ARG A 85 -16.20 7.38 -0.91
CA ARG A 85 -17.31 8.03 -0.21
C ARG A 85 -17.33 9.55 -0.43
N PRO A 86 -18.49 10.21 -0.26
CA PRO A 86 -18.64 11.64 -0.55
C PRO A 86 -17.73 12.55 0.29
N TRP A 87 -17.34 12.13 1.49
CA TRP A 87 -16.43 12.90 2.38
C TRP A 87 -15.00 13.03 1.86
N GLY A 88 -14.58 12.23 0.87
CA GLY A 88 -13.31 12.47 0.17
C GLY A 88 -13.42 13.37 -1.07
N LYS A 89 -14.63 13.88 -1.37
CA LYS A 89 -14.85 14.89 -2.43
C LYS A 89 -15.30 16.22 -1.87
N LYS A 90 -15.99 16.22 -0.73
CA LYS A 90 -16.42 17.41 -0.02
C LYS A 90 -16.12 17.30 1.46
N VAL A 91 -15.63 18.39 2.02
CA VAL A 91 -15.42 18.50 3.46
C VAL A 91 -16.78 18.41 4.18
N PRO A 92 -16.93 17.59 5.23
CA PRO A 92 -18.17 17.52 6.00
C PRO A 92 -18.62 18.88 6.54
N GLN A 93 -19.93 19.14 6.54
CA GLN A 93 -20.54 20.42 6.98
C GLN A 93 -20.16 20.82 8.41
N TRP A 94 -19.90 19.85 9.29
CA TRP A 94 -19.59 20.08 10.70
C TRP A 94 -18.15 20.60 10.94
N ILE A 95 -17.27 20.60 9.93
CA ILE A 95 -15.91 21.10 10.09
C ILE A 95 -15.91 22.63 10.01
N PRO A 96 -15.53 23.34 11.08
CA PRO A 96 -15.50 24.80 11.07
C PRO A 96 -14.56 25.34 9.97
N LEU A 97 -14.90 26.49 9.37
CA LEU A 97 -14.13 27.26 8.37
C LEU A 97 -14.03 26.67 6.94
N ILE A 98 -14.15 25.36 6.77
CA ILE A 98 -13.95 24.69 5.47
C ILE A 98 -15.05 23.70 5.07
N GLY A 99 -16.10 23.53 5.88
CA GLY A 99 -17.25 22.69 5.56
C GLY A 99 -17.83 22.97 4.16
N GLU A 100 -18.28 21.91 3.50
CA GLU A 100 -18.83 21.89 2.13
C GLU A 100 -17.87 22.22 0.98
N LYS A 101 -16.64 22.67 1.26
CA LYS A 101 -15.66 22.95 0.20
C LYS A 101 -15.31 21.67 -0.54
N ASN A 102 -15.14 21.79 -1.86
CA ASN A 102 -14.67 20.68 -2.69
C ASN A 102 -13.19 20.40 -2.38
N ILE A 103 -12.87 19.13 -2.15
CA ILE A 103 -11.50 18.67 -1.96
C ILE A 103 -10.90 18.45 -3.35
N HIS A 104 -9.74 19.04 -3.60
CA HIS A 104 -9.05 18.82 -4.87
C HIS A 104 -8.63 17.34 -4.98
N PRO A 105 -8.93 16.63 -6.09
CA PRO A 105 -8.68 15.18 -6.17
C PRO A 105 -7.24 14.76 -5.88
N LEU A 106 -6.25 15.60 -6.20
CA LEU A 106 -4.83 15.32 -5.93
C LEU A 106 -4.50 15.19 -4.44
N VAL A 107 -5.30 15.76 -3.53
CA VAL A 107 -5.06 15.68 -2.08
C VAL A 107 -5.13 14.24 -1.60
N LEU A 108 -6.07 13.44 -2.12
CA LEU A 108 -6.16 12.02 -1.79
C LEU A 108 -5.37 11.17 -2.79
N LEU A 109 -5.39 11.52 -4.07
CA LEU A 109 -4.78 10.70 -5.11
C LEU A 109 -3.26 10.61 -4.96
N THR A 110 -2.57 11.72 -4.70
CA THR A 110 -1.11 11.74 -4.59
C THR A 110 -0.58 10.85 -3.46
N PRO A 111 -1.01 11.00 -2.18
CA PRO A 111 -0.52 10.12 -1.12
C PRO A 111 -0.91 8.66 -1.34
N THR A 112 -2.10 8.37 -1.89
CA THR A 112 -2.48 6.98 -2.21
C THR A 112 -1.58 6.37 -3.29
N LEU A 113 -1.24 7.13 -4.33
CA LEU A 113 -0.33 6.65 -5.38
C LEU A 113 1.10 6.48 -4.88
N LEU A 114 1.61 7.40 -4.05
CA LEU A 114 2.92 7.24 -3.41
C LEU A 114 2.95 6.00 -2.50
N GLY A 115 1.92 5.82 -1.68
CA GLY A 115 1.76 4.62 -0.85
C GLY A 115 1.68 3.36 -1.70
N THR A 116 0.89 3.36 -2.76
CA THR A 116 0.79 2.22 -3.70
C THR A 116 2.15 1.88 -4.30
N ALA A 117 2.89 2.87 -4.79
CA ALA A 117 4.22 2.66 -5.37
C ALA A 117 5.19 2.07 -4.35
N PHE A 118 5.22 2.61 -3.13
CA PHE A 118 6.05 2.10 -2.04
C PHE A 118 5.68 0.66 -1.68
N LEU A 119 4.40 0.34 -1.51
CA LEU A 119 3.92 -1.00 -1.16
C LEU A 119 4.30 -2.04 -2.22
N LEU A 120 4.13 -1.72 -3.50
CA LEU A 120 4.52 -2.61 -4.60
C LEU A 120 6.03 -2.78 -4.68
N ALA A 121 6.80 -1.70 -4.53
CA ALA A 121 8.25 -1.74 -4.51
C ALA A 121 8.79 -2.56 -3.34
N HIS A 122 8.28 -2.31 -2.13
CA HIS A 122 8.61 -3.05 -0.91
C HIS A 122 8.32 -4.54 -1.08
N ALA A 123 7.10 -4.90 -1.48
CA ALA A 123 6.70 -6.29 -1.64
C ALA A 123 7.56 -7.05 -2.66
N VAL A 124 7.71 -6.51 -3.87
CA VAL A 124 8.43 -7.20 -4.95
C VAL A 124 9.92 -7.32 -4.62
N SER A 125 10.54 -6.24 -4.15
CA SER A 125 11.95 -6.26 -3.76
C SER A 125 12.19 -7.21 -2.58
N GLY A 126 11.32 -7.19 -1.59
CA GLY A 126 11.33 -8.10 -0.47
C GLY A 126 11.25 -9.56 -0.92
N MET A 127 10.25 -9.93 -1.71
CA MET A 127 10.11 -11.30 -2.23
C MET A 127 11.37 -11.75 -2.98
N LEU A 128 11.94 -10.92 -3.86
CA LEU A 128 13.15 -11.25 -4.60
C LEU A 128 14.36 -11.42 -3.68
N THR A 129 14.53 -10.52 -2.72
CA THR A 129 15.63 -10.57 -1.74
C THR A 129 15.57 -11.87 -0.92
N LYS A 130 14.38 -12.22 -0.39
CA LYS A 130 14.22 -13.44 0.40
C LYS A 130 14.37 -14.70 -0.45
N ALA A 131 13.89 -14.69 -1.70
CA ALA A 131 14.11 -15.80 -2.63
C ALA A 131 15.60 -16.01 -2.93
N PHE A 132 16.36 -14.94 -3.22
CA PHE A 132 17.80 -15.03 -3.47
C PHE A 132 18.58 -15.46 -2.22
N PHE A 133 18.20 -14.98 -1.04
CA PHE A 133 18.79 -15.42 0.22
C PHE A 133 18.53 -16.91 0.47
N LEU A 134 17.29 -17.39 0.32
CA LEU A 134 16.94 -18.80 0.49
C LEU A 134 17.60 -19.71 -0.56
N ALA A 135 17.90 -19.17 -1.74
CA ALA A 135 18.66 -19.85 -2.79
C ALA A 135 20.18 -19.84 -2.56
N GLY A 136 20.68 -19.16 -1.52
CA GLY A 136 22.10 -19.04 -1.22
C GLY A 136 22.88 -18.12 -2.17
N ILE A 137 22.19 -17.24 -2.91
CA ILE A 137 22.79 -16.32 -3.88
C ILE A 137 23.36 -15.07 -3.18
N ILE A 138 22.67 -14.61 -2.12
CA ILE A 138 23.07 -13.42 -1.34
C ILE A 138 23.07 -13.74 0.15
N THR A 139 23.77 -12.92 0.93
CA THR A 139 23.69 -12.91 2.40
C THR A 139 23.00 -11.64 2.88
N ILE A 140 22.10 -11.79 3.86
CA ILE A 140 21.41 -10.67 4.50
C ILE A 140 21.94 -10.54 5.92
N ASP A 141 22.40 -9.35 6.26
CA ASP A 141 22.80 -9.04 7.63
C ASP A 141 21.61 -8.37 8.32
N PHE A 142 21.30 -8.81 9.53
CA PHE A 142 20.18 -8.30 10.32
C PHE A 142 20.74 -7.60 11.57
N PRO A 143 21.22 -6.35 11.44
CA PRO A 143 21.70 -5.59 12.59
C PRO A 143 20.57 -5.33 13.59
N GLY A 144 20.90 -5.27 14.89
CA GLY A 144 19.95 -5.02 15.97
C GLY A 144 19.24 -6.26 16.50
N TRP A 145 19.62 -7.45 16.05
CA TRP A 145 19.12 -8.74 16.54
C TRP A 145 20.15 -9.44 17.42
N ALA A 146 19.76 -9.78 18.64
CA ALA A 146 20.58 -10.57 19.56
C ALA A 146 20.60 -12.05 19.15
N GLU A 147 19.45 -12.59 18.77
CA GLU A 147 19.30 -13.95 18.25
C GLU A 147 18.28 -13.94 17.11
N LEU A 148 18.57 -14.64 16.00
CA LEU A 148 17.65 -14.67 14.86
C LEU A 148 17.76 -15.98 14.05
N ASN A 149 16.62 -16.64 13.86
CA ASN A 149 16.46 -17.69 12.88
C ASN A 149 16.13 -17.08 11.50
N THR A 150 17.19 -16.69 10.79
CA THR A 150 17.10 -15.99 9.49
C THR A 150 16.33 -16.78 8.43
N ARG A 151 16.48 -18.12 8.40
CA ARG A 151 15.80 -18.95 7.41
C ARG A 151 14.29 -19.01 7.63
N SER A 152 13.85 -19.22 8.87
CA SER A 152 12.42 -19.24 9.19
C SER A 152 11.77 -17.88 9.00
N LEU A 153 12.46 -16.79 9.40
CA LEU A 153 11.99 -15.43 9.16
C LEU A 153 11.86 -15.14 7.65
N ALA A 154 12.86 -15.50 6.85
CA ALA A 154 12.81 -15.28 5.40
C ALA A 154 11.68 -16.05 4.70
N LEU A 155 11.36 -17.27 5.17
CA LEU A 155 10.21 -18.03 4.67
C LEU A 155 8.89 -17.37 5.04
N TRP A 156 8.74 -16.95 6.29
CA TRP A 156 7.54 -16.23 6.72
C TRP A 156 7.36 -14.93 5.94
N ASP A 157 8.44 -14.18 5.76
CA ASP A 157 8.44 -12.95 4.99
C ASP A 157 7.96 -13.21 3.55
N LEU A 158 8.58 -14.18 2.88
CA LEU A 158 8.30 -14.50 1.48
C LEU A 158 6.87 -14.96 1.23
N PHE A 159 6.31 -15.77 2.12
CA PHE A 159 5.00 -16.42 1.90
C PHE A 159 3.83 -15.69 2.54
N PHE A 160 4.06 -14.86 3.56
CA PHE A 160 2.97 -14.20 4.30
C PHE A 160 3.13 -12.69 4.32
N TYR A 161 4.29 -12.19 4.73
CA TYR A 161 4.48 -10.76 4.95
C TYR A 161 4.50 -9.96 3.64
N GLU A 162 5.38 -10.30 2.71
CA GLU A 162 5.53 -9.57 1.45
C GLU A 162 4.28 -9.67 0.54
N PRO A 163 3.63 -10.85 0.40
CA PRO A 163 2.35 -10.94 -0.31
C PRO A 163 1.27 -10.04 0.28
N TRP A 164 1.30 -9.80 1.60
CA TRP A 164 0.38 -8.87 2.24
C TRP A 164 0.51 -7.45 1.70
N PHE A 165 1.74 -6.96 1.57
CA PHE A 165 2.05 -5.64 1.00
C PHE A 165 1.71 -5.58 -0.49
N LEU A 166 1.95 -6.66 -1.24
CA LEU A 166 1.58 -6.74 -2.65
C LEU A 166 0.07 -6.57 -2.84
N ILE A 167 -0.73 -7.34 -2.09
CA ILE A 167 -2.20 -7.27 -2.12
C ILE A 167 -2.65 -5.86 -1.72
N MET A 168 -2.07 -5.29 -0.67
CA MET A 168 -2.40 -3.93 -0.21
C MET A 168 -2.10 -2.88 -1.30
N GLY A 169 -0.95 -2.97 -1.96
CA GLY A 169 -0.57 -2.09 -3.07
C GLY A 169 -1.55 -2.19 -4.24
N LEU A 170 -1.95 -3.41 -4.62
CA LEU A 170 -2.94 -3.62 -5.69
C LEU A 170 -4.31 -3.03 -5.33
N LEU A 171 -4.78 -3.23 -4.09
CA LEU A 171 -6.06 -2.68 -3.61
C LEU A 171 -6.05 -1.14 -3.56
N ALA A 172 -4.96 -0.55 -3.06
CA ALA A 172 -4.77 0.90 -3.03
C ALA A 172 -4.69 1.49 -4.45
N GLY A 173 -3.95 0.85 -5.36
CA GLY A 173 -3.82 1.26 -6.76
C GLY A 173 -5.14 1.20 -7.52
N LEU A 174 -5.94 0.13 -7.32
CA LEU A 174 -7.29 0.04 -7.89
C LEU A 174 -8.23 1.10 -7.32
N SER A 175 -8.13 1.40 -6.02
CA SER A 175 -8.91 2.46 -5.38
C SER A 175 -8.56 3.84 -5.94
N ALA A 176 -7.26 4.11 -6.14
CA ALA A 176 -6.77 5.33 -6.78
C ALA A 176 -7.26 5.45 -8.23
N ALA A 177 -7.22 4.35 -9.01
CA ALA A 177 -7.73 4.32 -10.37
C ALA A 177 -9.23 4.61 -10.42
N HIS A 178 -10.02 3.98 -9.54
CA HIS A 178 -11.45 4.26 -9.39
C HIS A 178 -11.71 5.74 -9.09
N TYR A 179 -11.00 6.30 -8.10
CA TYR A 179 -11.18 7.68 -7.69
C TYR A 179 -10.80 8.67 -8.81
N ALA A 180 -9.70 8.42 -9.53
CA ALA A 180 -9.30 9.25 -10.66
C ALA A 180 -10.34 9.24 -11.79
N LEU A 181 -10.87 8.06 -12.15
CA LEU A 181 -11.86 7.87 -13.22
C LEU A 181 -13.25 8.41 -12.89
N THR A 182 -13.58 8.54 -11.59
CA THR A 182 -14.86 9.11 -11.11
C THR A 182 -14.73 10.55 -10.63
N SER A 183 -13.55 11.14 -10.73
CA SER A 183 -13.27 12.55 -10.47
C SER A 183 -13.36 13.36 -11.77
N ALA A 184 -13.39 14.69 -11.66
CA ALA A 184 -13.46 15.59 -12.82
C ALA A 184 -12.13 15.69 -13.62
N ILE A 185 -11.31 14.63 -13.62
CA ILE A 185 -10.03 14.57 -14.33
C ILE A 185 -10.26 14.06 -15.75
N ARG A 186 -9.64 14.72 -16.74
CA ARG A 186 -9.72 14.32 -18.15
C ARG A 186 -9.07 12.95 -18.37
N LEU A 187 -9.77 12.05 -19.08
CA LEU A 187 -9.28 10.67 -19.35
C LEU A 187 -7.91 10.65 -20.05
N THR A 188 -7.64 11.59 -20.96
CA THR A 188 -6.34 11.69 -21.64
C THR A 188 -5.19 11.98 -20.67
N VAL A 189 -5.45 12.81 -19.64
CA VAL A 189 -4.49 13.10 -18.57
C VAL A 189 -4.27 11.85 -17.72
N ILE A 190 -5.34 11.13 -17.37
CA ILE A 190 -5.25 9.87 -16.62
C ILE A 190 -4.37 8.88 -17.39
N LYS A 191 -4.66 8.61 -18.67
CA LYS A 191 -3.89 7.68 -19.50
C LYS A 191 -2.40 8.03 -19.56
N ARG A 192 -2.08 9.30 -19.83
CA ARG A 192 -0.68 9.76 -19.89
C ARG A 192 0.02 9.64 -18.54
N PHE A 193 -0.65 10.04 -17.46
CA PHE A 193 -0.10 9.97 -16.11
C PHE A 193 0.10 8.52 -15.66
N THR A 194 -0.82 7.60 -16.00
CA THR A 194 -0.69 6.17 -15.70
C THR A 194 0.59 5.59 -16.31
N ILE A 195 0.95 5.96 -17.54
CA ILE A 195 2.20 5.50 -18.16
C ILE A 195 3.41 5.97 -17.35
N TYR A 196 3.50 7.26 -17.02
CA TYR A 196 4.61 7.79 -16.23
C TYR A 196 4.66 7.18 -14.82
N TYR A 197 3.50 6.98 -14.20
CA TYR A 197 3.39 6.36 -12.89
C TYR A 197 3.86 4.90 -12.91
N LEU A 198 3.48 4.11 -13.93
CA LEU A 198 3.95 2.73 -14.06
C LEU A 198 5.46 2.66 -14.30
N LEU A 199 6.02 3.56 -15.12
CA LEU A 199 7.46 3.69 -15.30
C LEU A 199 8.15 4.05 -13.98
N PHE A 200 7.59 4.99 -13.21
CA PHE A 200 8.10 5.36 -11.89
C PHE A 200 8.09 4.16 -10.93
N VAL A 201 7.00 3.41 -10.84
CA VAL A 201 6.90 2.21 -9.99
C VAL A 201 7.92 1.15 -10.41
N LEU A 202 8.08 0.92 -11.72
CA LEU A 202 9.07 -0.02 -12.24
C LEU A 202 10.50 0.39 -11.85
N LEU A 203 10.85 1.67 -12.05
CA LEU A 203 12.15 2.20 -11.67
C LEU A 203 12.38 2.12 -10.16
N LEU A 204 11.35 2.36 -9.34
CA LEU A 204 11.43 2.24 -7.90
C LEU A 204 11.65 0.79 -7.44
N ILE A 205 10.96 -0.18 -8.06
CA ILE A 205 11.19 -1.62 -7.83
C ILE A 205 12.64 -1.98 -8.18
N ILE A 206 13.12 -1.57 -9.36
CA ILE A 206 14.51 -1.82 -9.79
C ILE A 206 15.49 -1.22 -8.78
N LEU A 207 15.27 0.02 -8.35
CA LEU A 207 16.11 0.69 -7.36
C LEU A 207 16.19 -0.11 -6.06
N PHE A 208 15.06 -0.58 -5.53
CA PHE A 208 15.03 -1.36 -4.30
C PHE A 208 15.75 -2.70 -4.48
N VAL A 209 15.50 -3.42 -5.58
CA VAL A 209 16.17 -4.70 -5.87
C VAL A 209 17.67 -4.52 -6.02
N VAL A 210 18.13 -3.54 -6.82
CA VAL A 210 19.56 -3.26 -6.98
C VAL A 210 20.19 -2.87 -5.66
N GLY A 211 19.54 -2.03 -4.86
CA GLY A 211 20.03 -1.62 -3.53
C GLY A 211 20.19 -2.79 -2.56
N THR A 212 19.39 -3.85 -2.70
CA THR A 212 19.55 -5.06 -1.86
C THR A 212 20.71 -5.96 -2.31
N ILE A 213 21.07 -5.94 -3.59
CA ILE A 213 22.16 -6.75 -4.16
C ILE A 213 23.51 -6.04 -3.99
N VAL A 214 23.53 -4.75 -4.27
CA VAL A 214 24.71 -3.89 -4.19
C VAL A 214 24.73 -3.24 -2.81
N LYS A 215 25.10 -4.00 -1.77
CA LYS A 215 25.43 -3.40 -0.46
C LYS A 215 26.61 -2.43 -0.67
N PHE A 216 26.39 -1.15 -0.39
CA PHE A 216 27.49 -0.20 -0.11
C PHE A 216 27.90 -0.34 1.36
#